data_AF-A0A1D6ME85-F1
#
_entry.id   AF-A0A1D6ME85-F1
#
_cell.length_a   1.000
_cell.length_b   1.000
_cell.length_c   1.000
_cell.angle_alpha   90.00
_cell.angle_beta   90.00
_cell.angle_gamma   90.00
#
_symmetry.space_group_name_H-M   'P 1'
#
loop_
_entity.id
_entity.type
_entity.pdbx_description
1 polymer ?
#
loop_
_entity_poly.entity_id
_entity_poly.type
_entity_poly.pdbx_seq_one_letter_code
_entity_poly.pdbx_strand_id
1 'polypeptide(L)'
;MPVQVGGSKVADPRPARVVDLSPVGDRSRASSKKNRRRHKKADAASSISPMQRLFDTSREVFANSYPGFVPPPDAVARLSGLLNELKPRDVRVAPSMSVFKHADPTSPPPVTYLHFYGSSEFSFGIFCLPKSAIIPLHNHPGMTVFSKILFGSMHLKSYDWAKSLPAVKVVNHCSEKCFVSYPIQQQPTGAGARLAKVNTDAVFDASSETVVLYPENGGNLHCFTALTPCAVLDVMGPPYNRAQGRDCAYYSESPYSCAGDAQYSWLKEVHSTFEMEGIKMEPNFIV
;
A
#
# COMPACT_ATOMS: atom_id res chain seq x y z
N MET A 1 -7.79 -12.16 12.77
CA MET A 1 -6.88 -13.34 12.84
C MET A 1 -5.49 -12.86 12.45
N PRO A 2 -4.45 -13.09 13.26
CA PRO A 2 -3.14 -12.48 13.03
C PRO A 2 -2.53 -13.01 11.72
N VAL A 3 -1.92 -12.12 10.96
CA VAL A 3 -1.11 -12.43 9.78
C VAL A 3 -0.03 -13.41 10.21
N GLN A 4 -0.16 -14.68 9.81
CA GLN A 4 0.90 -15.67 9.95
C GLN A 4 1.95 -15.36 8.88
N VAL A 5 2.98 -14.62 9.29
CA VAL A 5 4.27 -14.58 8.61
C VAL A 5 4.88 -15.97 8.70
N GLY A 6 5.16 -16.58 7.56
CA GLY A 6 5.73 -17.92 7.49
C GLY A 6 7.20 -17.93 7.89
N GLY A 7 7.49 -18.50 9.07
CA GLY A 7 8.57 -19.46 9.21
C GLY A 7 10.01 -18.95 9.39
N SER A 8 10.27 -18.16 10.43
CA SER A 8 11.56 -18.18 11.14
C SER A 8 11.31 -18.29 12.64
N LYS A 9 12.04 -19.20 13.30
CA LYS A 9 11.84 -19.65 14.70
C LYS A 9 11.57 -18.49 15.67
N VAL A 10 10.40 -18.50 16.29
CA VAL A 10 10.08 -17.63 17.44
C VAL A 10 10.74 -18.24 18.69
N ALA A 11 11.68 -17.51 19.28
CA ALA A 11 12.12 -17.76 20.65
C ALA A 11 11.12 -17.10 21.62
N ASP A 12 10.88 -17.74 22.77
CA ASP A 12 9.92 -17.27 23.78
C ASP A 12 10.18 -15.81 24.21
N PRO A 13 9.11 -15.01 24.41
CA PRO A 13 9.24 -13.61 24.78
C PRO A 13 9.72 -13.46 26.23
N ARG A 14 10.83 -12.72 26.40
CA ARG A 14 11.22 -12.15 27.70
C ARG A 14 10.32 -10.94 28.02
N PRO A 15 10.05 -10.66 29.31
CA PRO A 15 9.12 -9.60 29.70
C PRO A 15 9.55 -8.22 29.21
N ALA A 16 8.54 -7.45 28.81
CA ALA A 16 8.62 -6.17 28.11
C ALA A 16 9.48 -5.12 28.83
N ARG A 17 10.39 -4.48 28.08
CA ARG A 17 10.84 -3.12 28.40
C ARG A 17 9.88 -2.14 27.74
N VAL A 18 9.09 -1.46 28.56
CA VAL A 18 8.30 -0.29 28.16
C VAL A 18 9.30 0.79 27.74
N VAL A 19 9.29 1.17 26.45
CA VAL A 19 10.03 2.33 25.95
C VAL A 19 9.05 3.49 25.78
N ASP A 20 9.22 4.49 26.64
CA ASP A 20 8.46 5.75 26.67
C ASP A 20 8.88 6.64 25.48
N LEU A 21 7.91 7.06 24.66
CA LEU A 21 8.10 7.87 23.46
C LEU A 21 7.66 9.34 23.66
N SER A 22 8.00 9.91 24.81
CA SER A 22 7.69 11.32 25.14
C SER A 22 8.82 12.28 24.76
N PRO A 23 8.54 13.44 24.12
CA PRO A 23 9.51 14.54 23.99
C PRO A 23 9.63 15.35 25.28
N VAL A 24 10.87 15.70 25.66
CA VAL A 24 11.22 16.50 26.84
C VAL A 24 10.94 17.99 26.58
N GLY A 25 10.19 18.64 27.49
CA GLY A 25 9.89 20.06 27.44
C GLY A 25 9.68 20.65 28.85
N ASP A 26 10.37 21.77 29.09
CA ASP A 26 10.67 22.40 30.37
C ASP A 26 9.47 23.15 31.02
N ARG A 27 9.49 23.25 32.35
CA ARG A 27 8.43 23.88 33.17
C ARG A 27 8.71 25.37 33.37
N SER A 28 7.72 26.25 33.14
CA SER A 28 7.46 27.35 34.07
C SER A 28 6.06 28.01 33.98
N ARG A 29 5.52 28.21 35.18
CA ARG A 29 4.59 29.24 35.72
C ARG A 29 3.16 29.46 35.17
N ALA A 30 2.23 29.25 36.09
CA ALA A 30 0.82 29.65 36.05
C ALA A 30 0.60 31.11 36.47
N SER A 31 -0.46 31.74 35.92
CA SER A 31 -1.26 32.74 36.63
C SER A 31 -2.67 32.85 36.02
N SER A 32 -3.63 33.09 36.91
CA SER A 32 -5.08 33.02 36.75
C SER A 32 -5.69 34.11 35.87
N LYS A 33 -6.83 33.81 35.23
CA LYS A 33 -8.00 34.71 35.19
C LYS A 33 -9.28 33.96 34.80
N LYS A 34 -10.19 33.90 35.79
CA LYS A 34 -11.60 33.47 35.71
C LYS A 34 -12.42 34.46 34.87
N ASN A 35 -13.63 34.03 34.50
CA ASN A 35 -14.72 34.77 33.83
C ASN A 35 -14.67 34.90 32.30
N ARG A 36 -15.11 33.84 31.62
CA ARG A 36 -16.09 33.91 30.52
C ARG A 36 -16.79 32.55 30.31
N ARG A 37 -17.48 32.08 31.36
CA ARG A 37 -18.43 30.95 31.29
C ARG A 37 -19.84 31.51 31.19
N ARG A 38 -20.32 31.78 29.98
CA ARG A 38 -21.73 31.82 29.55
C ARG A 38 -21.71 32.21 28.06
N HIS A 39 -22.36 31.43 27.20
CA HIS A 39 -22.34 31.45 25.73
C HIS A 39 -21.21 30.70 25.02
N LYS A 40 -21.15 29.37 25.23
CA LYS A 40 -20.81 28.39 24.18
C LYS A 40 -21.25 27.00 24.65
N LYS A 41 -22.57 26.82 24.78
CA LYS A 41 -23.20 25.52 25.07
C LYS A 41 -24.37 25.36 24.12
N ALA A 42 -24.02 25.36 22.84
CA ALA A 42 -24.78 24.94 21.67
C ALA A 42 -23.68 24.66 20.63
N ASP A 43 -23.76 23.54 19.90
CA ASP A 43 -22.78 23.01 18.92
C ASP A 43 -21.72 22.01 19.42
N ALA A 44 -21.99 21.28 20.50
CA ALA A 44 -21.25 20.04 20.81
C ALA A 44 -22.02 18.81 20.29
N ALA A 45 -22.39 18.81 19.01
CA ALA A 45 -22.57 17.55 18.31
C ALA A 45 -21.15 16.98 18.16
N SER A 46 -20.91 15.79 18.74
CA SER A 46 -19.62 15.09 18.63
C SER A 46 -19.24 14.99 17.15
N SER A 47 -18.28 15.79 16.70
CA SER A 47 -17.76 15.67 15.34
C SER A 47 -17.08 14.31 15.24
N ILE A 48 -17.63 13.42 14.41
CA ILE A 48 -17.05 12.10 14.13
C ILE A 48 -15.58 12.28 13.74
N SER A 49 -14.68 11.55 14.39
CA SER A 49 -13.24 11.69 14.13
C SER A 49 -12.91 11.24 12.69
N PRO A 50 -11.84 11.75 12.06
CA PRO A 50 -11.45 11.31 10.72
C PRO A 50 -11.21 9.80 10.64
N MET A 51 -10.66 9.20 11.69
CA MET A 51 -10.44 7.74 11.78
C MET A 51 -11.76 6.96 11.90
N GLN A 52 -12.74 7.49 12.63
CA GLN A 52 -14.07 6.89 12.67
C GLN A 52 -14.73 6.95 11.28
N ARG A 53 -14.66 8.10 10.59
CA ARG A 53 -15.16 8.23 9.21
C ARG A 53 -14.47 7.24 8.27
N LEU A 54 -13.14 7.08 8.37
CA LEU A 54 -12.37 6.12 7.58
C LEU A 54 -12.89 4.70 7.81
N PHE A 55 -13.04 4.29 9.07
CA PHE A 55 -13.54 2.97 9.44
C PHE A 55 -14.97 2.74 8.90
N ASP A 56 -15.92 3.62 9.20
CA ASP A 56 -17.31 3.47 8.79
C ASP A 56 -17.46 3.42 7.27
N THR A 57 -16.75 4.31 6.55
CA THR A 57 -16.77 4.33 5.09
C THR A 57 -16.14 3.06 4.51
N SER A 58 -15.02 2.59 5.08
CA SER A 58 -14.38 1.34 4.62
C SER A 58 -15.28 0.13 4.86
N ARG A 59 -15.96 0.07 6.00
CA ARG A 59 -16.93 -0.99 6.31
C ARG A 59 -18.07 -1.01 5.29
N GLU A 60 -18.59 0.14 4.90
CA GLU A 60 -19.66 0.22 3.88
C GLU A 60 -19.16 -0.18 2.49
N VAL A 61 -17.98 0.32 2.08
CA VAL A 61 -17.36 0.04 0.77
C VAL A 61 -17.08 -1.45 0.60
N PHE A 62 -16.64 -2.12 1.67
CA PHE A 62 -16.23 -3.52 1.65
C PHE A 62 -17.22 -4.48 2.32
N ALA A 63 -18.45 -4.06 2.63
CA ALA A 63 -19.40 -4.85 3.44
C ALA A 63 -19.63 -6.30 2.94
N ASN A 64 -19.52 -6.52 1.62
CA ASN A 64 -19.69 -7.84 0.98
C ASN A 64 -18.44 -8.23 0.18
N SER A 65 -17.26 -7.84 0.65
CA SER A 65 -15.99 -8.09 -0.03
C SER A 65 -15.68 -9.58 -0.10
N TYR A 66 -15.30 -10.05 -1.28
CA TYR A 66 -14.87 -11.42 -1.59
C TYR A 66 -13.72 -11.38 -2.61
N PRO A 67 -13.00 -12.50 -2.85
CA PRO A 67 -11.91 -12.50 -3.82
C PRO A 67 -12.38 -12.11 -5.23
N GLY A 68 -11.82 -11.03 -5.78
CA GLY A 68 -12.23 -10.45 -7.06
C GLY A 68 -13.29 -9.35 -6.94
N PHE A 69 -13.71 -8.99 -5.72
CA PHE A 69 -14.66 -7.91 -5.50
C PHE A 69 -14.06 -6.56 -5.89
N VAL A 70 -14.86 -5.80 -6.66
CA VAL A 70 -14.57 -4.42 -7.05
C VAL A 70 -15.70 -3.55 -6.50
N PRO A 71 -15.41 -2.58 -5.60
CA PRO A 71 -16.43 -1.68 -5.09
C PRO A 71 -17.07 -0.84 -6.22
N PRO A 72 -18.35 -0.45 -6.08
CA PRO A 72 -19.00 0.46 -7.02
C PRO A 72 -18.22 1.79 -7.19
N PRO A 73 -18.22 2.42 -8.39
CA PRO A 73 -17.44 3.63 -8.63
C PRO A 73 -17.70 4.81 -7.68
N ASP A 74 -18.95 4.98 -7.25
CA ASP A 74 -19.34 5.99 -6.27
C ASP A 74 -18.75 5.67 -4.88
N ALA A 75 -18.68 4.40 -4.49
CA ALA A 75 -18.04 3.97 -3.26
C ALA A 75 -16.52 4.18 -3.30
N VAL A 76 -15.89 3.88 -4.44
CA VAL A 76 -14.47 4.19 -4.69
C VAL A 76 -14.22 5.68 -4.54
N ALA A 77 -15.02 6.53 -5.22
CA ALA A 77 -14.86 7.98 -5.14
C ALA A 77 -15.04 8.52 -3.72
N ARG A 78 -16.00 8.00 -2.95
CA ARG A 78 -16.20 8.38 -1.54
C ARG A 78 -14.99 8.06 -0.67
N LEU A 79 -14.47 6.82 -0.75
CA LEU A 79 -13.34 6.41 0.07
C LEU A 79 -12.05 7.12 -0.33
N SER A 80 -11.78 7.25 -1.64
CA SER A 80 -10.62 8.02 -2.14
C SER A 80 -10.69 9.49 -1.71
N GLY A 81 -11.86 10.13 -1.83
CA GLY A 81 -12.06 11.50 -1.37
C GLY A 81 -11.77 11.68 0.12
N LEU A 82 -12.21 10.74 0.95
CA LEU A 82 -11.91 10.74 2.38
C LEU A 82 -10.40 10.57 2.64
N LEU A 83 -9.75 9.61 1.97
CA LEU A 83 -8.31 9.37 2.11
C LEU A 83 -7.48 10.59 1.70
N ASN A 84 -7.89 11.31 0.64
CA ASN A 84 -7.24 12.54 0.19
C ASN A 84 -7.28 13.68 1.22
N GLU A 85 -8.31 13.72 2.06
CA GLU A 85 -8.45 14.74 3.11
C GLU A 85 -7.59 14.44 4.35
N LEU A 86 -7.26 13.16 4.60
CA LEU A 86 -6.54 12.74 5.81
C LEU A 86 -5.19 13.43 5.97
N LYS A 87 -4.86 13.76 7.22
CA LYS A 87 -3.57 14.31 7.62
C LYS A 87 -2.83 13.30 8.50
N PRO A 88 -1.48 13.35 8.53
CA PRO A 88 -0.68 12.43 9.35
C PRO A 88 -1.08 12.40 10.84
N ARG A 89 -1.48 13.56 11.39
CA ARG A 89 -1.96 13.68 12.78
C ARG A 89 -3.25 12.89 13.06
N ASP A 90 -4.10 12.69 12.04
CA ASP A 90 -5.40 12.04 12.20
C ASP A 90 -5.20 10.53 12.47
N VAL A 91 -4.15 9.97 11.87
CA VAL A 91 -3.69 8.58 12.05
C VAL A 91 -2.54 8.43 13.07
N ARG A 92 -2.19 9.52 13.78
CA ARG A 92 -1.12 9.56 14.80
C ARG A 92 0.27 9.17 14.28
N VAL A 93 0.59 9.53 13.04
CA VAL A 93 1.91 9.30 12.44
C VAL A 93 2.60 10.64 12.18
N ALA A 94 3.90 10.71 12.45
CA ALA A 94 4.71 11.91 12.25
C ALA A 94 6.10 11.56 11.69
N PRO A 95 6.68 12.39 10.79
CA PRO A 95 8.01 12.14 10.21
C PRO A 95 9.15 11.99 11.24
N SER A 96 8.96 12.50 12.46
CA SER A 96 9.95 12.44 13.54
C SER A 96 10.04 11.10 14.26
N MET A 97 9.08 10.19 14.04
CA MET A 97 9.04 8.88 14.69
C MET A 97 10.26 8.03 14.31
N SER A 98 10.70 7.15 15.21
CA SER A 98 11.87 6.28 15.00
C SER A 98 11.72 5.33 13.82
N VAL A 99 10.51 4.88 13.51
CA VAL A 99 10.19 3.98 12.37
C VAL A 99 10.52 4.58 11.00
N PHE A 100 10.78 5.89 10.91
CA PHE A 100 11.21 6.58 9.69
C PHE A 100 12.72 6.83 9.64
N LYS A 101 13.45 6.42 10.67
CA LYS A 101 14.90 6.64 10.79
C LYS A 101 15.63 5.35 10.51
N HIS A 102 16.74 5.48 9.81
CA HIS A 102 17.65 4.38 9.55
C HIS A 102 19.06 4.80 9.97
N ALA A 103 19.57 4.15 11.02
CA ALA A 103 20.84 4.51 11.64
C ALA A 103 22.02 3.69 11.10
N ASP A 104 21.78 2.47 10.61
CA ASP A 104 22.80 1.57 10.14
C ASP A 104 22.96 1.65 8.61
N PRO A 105 24.03 2.23 8.07
CA PRO A 105 24.20 2.32 6.62
C PRO A 105 24.51 0.96 5.96
N THR A 106 24.75 -0.10 6.72
CA THR A 106 25.22 -1.40 6.20
C THR A 106 24.11 -2.42 5.97
N SER A 107 22.92 -2.19 6.53
CA SER A 107 21.74 -3.03 6.32
C SER A 107 20.70 -2.31 5.44
N PRO A 108 19.77 -3.03 4.80
CA PRO A 108 18.62 -2.38 4.17
C PRO A 108 17.72 -1.72 5.22
N PRO A 109 17.20 -0.51 4.98
CA PRO A 109 16.26 0.14 5.90
C PRO A 109 15.01 -0.72 6.11
N PRO A 110 14.61 -0.99 7.37
CA PRO A 110 13.45 -1.81 7.67
C PRO A 110 12.15 -1.08 7.32
N VAL A 111 11.15 -1.83 6.87
CA VAL A 111 9.77 -1.34 6.72
C VAL A 111 8.98 -1.73 7.97
N THR A 112 8.25 -0.78 8.56
CA THR A 112 7.34 -1.05 9.68
C THR A 112 5.89 -0.92 9.22
N TYR A 113 5.03 -1.86 9.56
CA TYR A 113 3.60 -1.83 9.28
C TYR A 113 2.80 -1.57 10.56
N LEU A 114 2.12 -0.42 10.61
CA LEU A 114 1.21 -0.05 11.68
C LEU A 114 -0.19 -0.58 11.36
N HIS A 115 -0.60 -1.65 12.00
CA HIS A 115 -1.89 -2.31 11.77
C HIS A 115 -2.99 -1.71 12.65
N PHE A 116 -4.00 -1.08 12.05
CA PHE A 116 -5.12 -0.47 12.78
C PHE A 116 -6.35 -1.39 12.88
N TYR A 117 -6.72 -2.05 11.79
CA TYR A 117 -7.91 -2.90 11.74
C TYR A 117 -7.79 -4.01 10.71
N GLY A 118 -8.42 -5.14 10.98
CA GLY A 118 -8.55 -6.25 10.03
C GLY A 118 -9.72 -7.18 10.37
N SER A 119 -10.47 -7.52 9.33
CA SER A 119 -11.62 -8.45 9.32
C SER A 119 -11.50 -9.42 8.13
N SER A 120 -12.52 -10.21 7.85
CA SER A 120 -12.57 -11.01 6.60
C SER A 120 -12.78 -10.15 5.37
N GLU A 121 -13.41 -8.99 5.54
CA GLU A 121 -13.92 -8.14 4.46
C GLU A 121 -12.89 -7.07 4.05
N PHE A 122 -12.24 -6.46 5.03
CA PHE A 122 -11.23 -5.43 4.80
C PHE A 122 -10.23 -5.31 5.96
N SER A 123 -9.09 -4.68 5.65
CA SER A 123 -8.11 -4.23 6.63
C SER A 123 -7.53 -2.89 6.22
N PHE A 124 -7.01 -2.13 7.19
CA PHE A 124 -6.19 -0.97 6.88
C PHE A 124 -5.03 -0.78 7.86
N GLY A 125 -3.95 -0.23 7.33
CA GLY A 125 -2.69 -0.03 8.04
C GLY A 125 -1.77 0.93 7.32
N ILE A 126 -0.69 1.32 7.98
CA ILE A 126 0.28 2.27 7.43
C ILE A 126 1.64 1.60 7.30
N PHE A 127 2.20 1.62 6.09
CA PHE A 127 3.60 1.33 5.87
C PHE A 127 4.43 2.57 6.21
N CYS A 128 5.38 2.41 7.12
CA CYS A 128 6.39 3.39 7.46
C CYS A 128 7.69 2.99 6.78
N LEU A 129 8.16 3.82 5.85
CA LEU A 129 9.34 3.57 5.05
C LEU A 129 10.39 4.63 5.38
N PRO A 130 11.54 4.28 5.97
CA PRO A 130 12.72 5.13 5.95
C PRO A 130 13.18 5.41 4.50
N LYS A 131 14.01 6.43 4.31
CA LYS A 131 14.62 6.71 3.01
C LYS A 131 15.32 5.46 2.47
N SER A 132 15.15 5.19 1.19
CA SER A 132 15.68 4.02 0.46
C SER A 132 15.05 2.67 0.82
N ALA A 133 14.04 2.63 1.69
CA ALA A 133 13.29 1.39 1.93
C ALA A 133 12.49 0.99 0.69
N ILE A 134 12.42 -0.32 0.47
CA ILE A 134 11.77 -0.92 -0.68
C ILE A 134 10.73 -1.91 -0.18
N ILE A 135 9.50 -1.80 -0.68
CA ILE A 135 8.56 -2.92 -0.70
C ILE A 135 8.71 -3.56 -2.08
N PRO A 136 9.29 -4.78 -2.19
CA PRO A 136 9.60 -5.38 -3.48
C PRO A 136 8.35 -5.61 -4.32
N LEU A 137 8.55 -5.84 -5.62
CA LEU A 137 7.45 -6.08 -6.55
C LEU A 137 6.60 -7.27 -6.10
N HIS A 138 5.33 -7.02 -5.83
CA HIS A 138 4.39 -8.02 -5.33
C HIS A 138 2.99 -7.82 -5.91
N ASN A 139 2.14 -8.85 -5.85
CA ASN A 139 0.75 -8.81 -6.32
C ASN A 139 -0.27 -8.69 -5.18
N HIS A 140 -1.52 -8.37 -5.52
CA HIS A 140 -2.65 -8.32 -4.60
C HIS A 140 -3.81 -9.20 -5.13
N PRO A 141 -3.72 -10.53 -5.02
CA PRO A 141 -4.59 -11.47 -5.74
C PRO A 141 -6.05 -11.35 -5.30
N GLY A 142 -6.92 -10.89 -6.21
CA GLY A 142 -8.35 -10.76 -5.96
C GLY A 142 -8.71 -9.60 -5.02
N MET A 143 -7.83 -8.62 -4.84
CA MET A 143 -8.01 -7.52 -3.90
C MET A 143 -8.24 -6.20 -4.64
N THR A 144 -9.03 -5.31 -4.04
CA THR A 144 -9.02 -3.88 -4.33
C THR A 144 -8.27 -3.17 -3.20
N VAL A 145 -7.31 -2.31 -3.53
CA VAL A 145 -6.49 -1.57 -2.55
C VAL A 145 -6.47 -0.09 -2.86
N PHE A 146 -6.74 0.71 -1.84
CA PHE A 146 -6.63 2.16 -1.85
C PHE A 146 -5.35 2.55 -1.11
N SER A 147 -4.45 3.28 -1.77
CA SER A 147 -3.17 3.70 -1.22
C SER A 147 -3.05 5.22 -1.23
N LYS A 148 -2.77 5.81 -0.07
CA LYS A 148 -2.55 7.26 0.09
C LYS A 148 -1.22 7.54 0.79
N ILE A 149 -0.36 8.31 0.13
CA ILE A 149 0.85 8.86 0.74
C ILE A 149 0.45 10.00 1.68
N LEU A 150 0.79 9.88 2.95
CA LEU A 150 0.45 10.86 3.99
C LEU A 150 1.52 11.96 4.12
N PHE A 151 2.78 11.60 3.91
CA PHE A 151 3.93 12.51 3.80
C PHE A 151 5.10 11.80 3.11
N GLY A 152 6.11 12.58 2.72
CA GLY A 152 7.28 12.10 2.01
C GLY A 152 6.98 11.81 0.54
N SER A 153 7.88 11.10 -0.10
CA SER A 153 7.85 10.80 -1.52
C SER A 153 8.45 9.42 -1.80
N MET A 154 7.91 8.76 -2.81
CA MET A 154 8.36 7.45 -3.25
C MET A 154 8.22 7.30 -4.76
N HIS A 155 9.02 6.41 -5.31
CA HIS A 155 8.85 5.90 -6.65
C HIS A 155 7.91 4.70 -6.61
N LEU A 156 6.81 4.79 -7.37
CA LEU A 156 5.84 3.72 -7.57
C LEU A 156 6.01 3.18 -8.99
N LYS A 157 6.39 1.91 -9.09
CA LYS A 157 6.37 1.16 -10.35
C LYS A 157 5.33 0.06 -10.25
N SER A 158 4.38 0.03 -11.17
CA SER A 158 3.26 -0.91 -11.15
C SER A 158 2.95 -1.50 -12.52
N TYR A 159 2.31 -2.66 -12.50
CA TYR A 159 1.97 -3.44 -13.68
C TYR A 159 0.62 -4.12 -13.51
N ASP A 160 -0.01 -4.40 -14.65
CA ASP A 160 -1.06 -5.39 -14.75
C ASP A 160 -0.61 -6.51 -15.68
N TRP A 161 -1.12 -7.72 -15.47
CA TRP A 161 -0.86 -8.81 -16.40
C TRP A 161 -1.33 -8.43 -17.80
N ALA A 162 -0.49 -8.65 -18.81
CA ALA A 162 -0.87 -8.38 -20.19
C ALA A 162 -2.10 -9.22 -20.54
N LYS A 163 -3.11 -8.64 -21.21
CA LYS A 163 -4.30 -9.37 -21.71
C LYS A 163 -4.09 -9.92 -23.12
N SER A 164 -3.16 -9.33 -23.86
CA SER A 164 -2.72 -9.77 -25.19
C SER A 164 -1.23 -9.49 -25.35
N LEU A 165 -0.57 -10.23 -26.22
CA LEU A 165 0.80 -9.90 -26.63
C LEU A 165 0.80 -8.58 -27.41
N PRO A 166 1.85 -7.74 -27.28
CA PRO A 166 2.01 -6.59 -28.13
C PRO A 166 2.10 -7.03 -29.60
N ALA A 167 1.49 -6.26 -30.49
CA ALA A 167 1.55 -6.54 -31.92
C ALA A 167 2.98 -6.38 -32.41
N VAL A 168 3.67 -7.49 -32.69
CA VAL A 168 5.01 -7.45 -33.26
C VAL A 168 4.88 -7.05 -34.73
N LYS A 169 5.31 -5.84 -35.08
CA LYS A 169 5.46 -5.45 -36.49
C LYS A 169 6.69 -6.17 -37.06
N VAL A 170 6.46 -7.34 -37.64
CA VAL A 170 7.51 -8.00 -38.45
C VAL A 170 7.57 -7.29 -39.80
N VAL A 171 8.55 -6.43 -39.97
CA VAL A 171 8.84 -5.83 -41.28
C VAL A 171 9.63 -6.86 -42.09
N ASN A 172 8.93 -7.60 -42.96
CA ASN A 172 9.59 -8.42 -43.97
C ASN A 172 10.10 -7.51 -45.08
N HIS A 173 11.42 -7.41 -45.23
CA HIS A 173 12.09 -6.56 -46.23
C HIS A 173 11.90 -7.00 -47.70
N CYS A 174 11.08 -8.02 -47.99
CA CYS A 174 10.92 -8.58 -49.35
C CYS A 174 9.51 -8.44 -49.97
N SER A 175 8.54 -7.78 -49.33
CA SER A 175 7.28 -7.39 -50.01
C SER A 175 6.52 -6.34 -49.19
N GLU A 176 5.89 -5.37 -49.85
CA GLU A 176 5.12 -4.24 -49.29
C GLU A 176 3.85 -4.64 -48.49
N LYS A 177 3.81 -5.83 -47.88
CA LYS A 177 2.69 -6.31 -47.08
C LYS A 177 3.14 -6.57 -45.65
N CYS A 178 2.83 -5.63 -44.75
CA CYS A 178 2.92 -5.86 -43.31
C CYS A 178 1.89 -6.92 -42.91
N PHE A 179 2.34 -8.13 -42.57
CA PHE A 179 1.50 -9.12 -41.91
C PHE A 179 1.60 -8.94 -40.40
N VAL A 180 0.47 -8.64 -39.76
CA VAL A 180 0.35 -8.71 -38.30
C VAL A 180 0.21 -10.19 -37.95
N SER A 181 1.26 -10.80 -37.39
CA SER A 181 1.16 -12.12 -36.78
C SER A 181 0.78 -11.97 -35.30
N TYR A 182 -0.29 -12.64 -34.88
CA TYR A 182 -0.63 -12.78 -33.46
C TYR A 182 0.05 -14.06 -32.97
N PRO A 183 1.03 -14.01 -32.06
CA PRO A 183 1.52 -15.22 -31.44
C PRO A 183 0.43 -15.80 -30.52
N ILE A 184 0.33 -17.13 -30.56
CA ILE A 184 -0.64 -17.96 -29.85
C ILE A 184 -0.55 -17.73 -28.33
N GLN A 185 -1.71 -17.81 -27.66
CA GLN A 185 -2.00 -17.83 -26.21
C GLN A 185 -0.82 -17.64 -25.24
N GLN A 186 -0.99 -16.72 -24.28
CA GLN A 186 -0.10 -16.44 -23.16
C GLN A 186 0.23 -17.69 -22.32
N GLN A 187 1.13 -18.53 -22.79
CA GLN A 187 1.79 -19.50 -21.93
C GLN A 187 2.89 -18.77 -21.18
N PRO A 188 3.05 -19.03 -19.86
CA PRO A 188 4.30 -18.74 -19.19
C PRO A 188 5.43 -19.24 -20.08
N THR A 189 6.50 -18.46 -20.23
CA THR A 189 7.70 -19.00 -20.88
C THR A 189 8.08 -20.30 -20.16
N GLY A 190 8.79 -21.23 -20.82
CA GLY A 190 9.26 -22.45 -20.15
C GLY A 190 10.06 -22.21 -18.86
N ALA A 191 10.45 -20.96 -18.58
CA ALA A 191 11.12 -20.49 -17.38
C ALA A 191 10.19 -19.95 -16.26
N GLY A 192 8.87 -19.98 -16.43
CA GLY A 192 7.87 -19.53 -15.45
C GLY A 192 7.61 -18.02 -15.41
N ALA A 193 8.11 -17.25 -16.38
CA ALA A 193 7.87 -15.81 -16.46
C ALA A 193 6.59 -15.50 -17.26
N ARG A 194 5.83 -14.49 -16.81
CA ARG A 194 4.59 -14.00 -17.42
C ARG A 194 4.74 -12.54 -17.86
N LEU A 195 4.17 -12.19 -19.00
CA LEU A 195 4.24 -10.83 -19.54
C LEU A 195 3.30 -9.90 -18.75
N ALA A 196 3.81 -8.75 -18.34
CA ALA A 196 3.06 -7.70 -17.69
C ALA A 196 3.25 -6.37 -18.42
N LYS A 197 2.22 -5.53 -18.37
CA LYS A 197 2.20 -4.20 -18.95
C LYS A 197 2.42 -3.18 -17.84
N VAL A 198 3.36 -2.25 -18.04
CA VAL A 198 3.59 -1.12 -17.15
C VAL A 198 2.32 -0.27 -17.07
N ASN A 199 1.84 -0.07 -15.85
CA ASN A 199 0.72 0.80 -15.53
C ASN A 199 1.19 2.14 -14.97
N THR A 200 2.22 2.14 -14.12
CA THR A 200 2.79 3.36 -13.53
C THR A 200 4.29 3.18 -13.38
N ASP A 201 5.05 4.24 -13.67
CA ASP A 201 6.48 4.33 -13.43
C ASP A 201 6.83 5.80 -13.13
N ALA A 202 6.53 6.24 -11.90
CA ALA A 202 6.58 7.65 -11.55
C ALA A 202 6.79 7.90 -10.05
N VAL A 203 7.15 9.14 -9.72
CA VAL A 203 7.28 9.61 -8.34
C VAL A 203 5.95 10.16 -7.84
N PHE A 204 5.54 9.71 -6.66
CA PHE A 204 4.36 10.17 -5.94
C PHE A 204 4.75 10.77 -4.60
N ASP A 205 3.97 11.73 -4.13
CA ASP A 205 4.12 12.35 -2.82
C ASP A 205 2.75 12.61 -2.17
N ALA A 206 2.73 13.30 -1.03
CA ALA A 206 1.49 13.54 -0.28
C ALA A 206 0.45 14.41 -1.02
N SER A 207 0.86 15.17 -2.04
CA SER A 207 -0.05 15.94 -2.88
C SER A 207 -0.75 15.10 -3.94
N SER A 208 -0.21 13.91 -4.23
CA SER A 208 -0.81 12.98 -5.19
C SER A 208 -2.15 12.44 -4.67
N GLU A 209 -3.11 12.28 -5.56
CA GLU A 209 -4.41 11.65 -5.27
C GLU A 209 -4.24 10.19 -4.80
N THR A 210 -5.23 9.67 -4.08
CA THR A 210 -5.28 8.27 -3.67
C THR A 210 -5.22 7.37 -4.90
N VAL A 211 -4.26 6.45 -4.91
CA VAL A 211 -4.11 5.43 -5.95
C VAL A 211 -5.02 4.26 -5.61
N VAL A 212 -5.73 3.72 -6.60
CA VAL A 212 -6.58 2.55 -6.43
C VAL A 212 -6.16 1.49 -7.43
N LEU A 213 -5.81 0.31 -6.92
CA LEU A 213 -5.62 -0.90 -7.72
C LEU A 213 -6.80 -1.84 -7.55
N TYR A 214 -7.04 -2.64 -8.57
CA TYR A 214 -8.11 -3.63 -8.66
C TYR A 214 -7.52 -5.02 -8.93
N PRO A 215 -8.33 -6.10 -8.88
CA PRO A 215 -7.85 -7.46 -9.11
C PRO A 215 -7.13 -7.68 -10.46
N GLU A 216 -7.54 -6.97 -11.51
CA GLU A 216 -7.00 -7.14 -12.88
C GLU A 216 -6.65 -5.83 -13.60
N ASN A 217 -6.59 -4.70 -12.87
CA ASN A 217 -6.30 -3.39 -13.44
C ASN A 217 -5.79 -2.40 -12.38
N GLY A 218 -5.19 -1.30 -12.82
CA GLY A 218 -4.75 -0.22 -11.93
C GLY A 218 -3.41 -0.50 -11.24
N GLY A 219 -2.64 -1.47 -11.76
CA GLY A 219 -1.34 -1.82 -11.21
C GLY A 219 -1.42 -2.81 -10.05
N ASN A 220 -2.10 -3.95 -10.26
CA ASN A 220 -2.23 -4.99 -9.23
C ASN A 220 -0.88 -5.50 -8.73
N LEU A 221 0.14 -5.47 -9.59
CA LEU A 221 1.52 -5.71 -9.20
C LEU A 221 2.22 -4.38 -9.00
N HIS A 222 2.86 -4.16 -7.85
CA HIS A 222 3.63 -2.93 -7.66
C HIS A 222 4.83 -3.10 -6.74
N CYS A 223 5.78 -2.18 -6.85
CA CYS A 223 6.83 -1.95 -5.86
C CYS A 223 6.84 -0.49 -5.44
N PHE A 224 7.29 -0.27 -4.21
CA PHE A 224 7.55 1.06 -3.67
C PHE A 224 9.03 1.21 -3.36
N THR A 225 9.62 2.34 -3.74
CA THR A 225 10.96 2.73 -3.32
C THR A 225 10.90 4.12 -2.70
N ALA A 226 11.13 4.22 -1.39
CA ALA A 226 11.08 5.48 -0.67
C ALA A 226 12.23 6.41 -1.06
N LEU A 227 11.92 7.61 -1.57
CA LEU A 227 12.90 8.63 -1.93
C LEU A 227 13.23 9.54 -0.75
N THR A 228 12.23 9.76 0.10
CA THR A 228 12.33 10.38 1.43
C THR A 228 11.61 9.48 2.43
N PRO A 229 11.79 9.68 3.75
CA PRO A 229 10.99 8.94 4.70
C PRO A 229 9.50 9.24 4.48
N CYS A 230 8.70 8.20 4.26
CA CYS A 230 7.33 8.34 3.83
C CYS A 230 6.41 7.35 4.56
N ALA A 231 5.15 7.77 4.71
CA ALA A 231 4.09 6.97 5.28
C ALA A 231 3.00 6.74 4.23
N VAL A 232 2.64 5.49 3.98
CA VAL A 232 1.58 5.11 3.04
C VAL A 232 0.48 4.40 3.78
N LEU A 233 -0.72 4.96 3.76
CA LEU A 233 -1.92 4.35 4.29
C LEU A 233 -2.56 3.48 3.20
N ASP A 234 -2.72 2.20 3.51
CA ASP A 234 -3.45 1.25 2.66
C ASP A 234 -4.76 0.85 3.33
N VAL A 235 -5.85 0.88 2.55
CA VAL A 235 -7.14 0.23 2.85
C VAL A 235 -7.38 -0.82 1.78
N MET A 236 -7.52 -2.08 2.18
CA MET A 236 -7.62 -3.22 1.25
C MET A 236 -8.79 -4.13 1.59
N GLY A 237 -9.43 -4.67 0.56
CA GLY A 237 -10.50 -5.65 0.71
C GLY A 237 -10.60 -6.62 -0.48
N PRO A 238 -10.75 -7.93 -0.22
CA PRO A 238 -10.49 -8.59 1.06
C PRO A 238 -8.98 -8.57 1.37
N PRO A 239 -8.55 -8.74 2.63
CA PRO A 239 -7.13 -8.87 2.94
C PRO A 239 -6.55 -10.19 2.42
N TYR A 240 -5.21 -10.25 2.40
CA TYR A 240 -4.46 -11.48 2.14
C TYR A 240 -4.94 -12.62 3.06
N ASN A 241 -5.00 -13.82 2.49
CA ASN A 241 -5.36 -15.04 3.22
C ASN A 241 -4.77 -16.26 2.52
N ARG A 242 -3.69 -16.79 3.08
CA ARG A 242 -2.99 -17.97 2.53
C ARG A 242 -3.88 -19.21 2.47
N ALA A 243 -4.75 -19.43 3.47
CA ALA A 243 -5.65 -20.57 3.50
C ALA A 243 -6.71 -20.52 2.38
N GLN A 244 -6.93 -19.35 1.80
CA GLN A 244 -7.84 -19.14 0.68
C GLN A 244 -7.09 -18.80 -0.64
N GLY A 245 -5.79 -19.11 -0.72
CA GLY A 245 -4.98 -18.89 -1.93
C GLY A 245 -4.76 -17.43 -2.31
N ARG A 246 -4.84 -16.51 -1.34
CA ARG A 246 -4.53 -15.08 -1.50
C ARG A 246 -3.29 -14.73 -0.70
N ASP A 247 -2.19 -15.43 -0.92
CA ASP A 247 -0.88 -15.05 -0.42
C ASP A 247 -0.25 -13.97 -1.30
N CYS A 248 0.60 -13.16 -0.68
CA CYS A 248 1.40 -12.16 -1.39
C CYS A 248 2.56 -12.87 -2.09
N ALA A 249 2.58 -12.83 -3.42
CA ALA A 249 3.67 -13.35 -4.23
C ALA A 249 4.60 -12.22 -4.66
N TYR A 250 5.89 -12.50 -4.76
CA TYR A 250 6.92 -11.53 -5.14
C TYR A 250 7.51 -11.87 -6.51
N TYR A 251 7.95 -10.84 -7.24
CA TYR A 251 8.38 -11.00 -8.62
C TYR A 251 9.71 -10.30 -8.91
N SER A 252 10.56 -10.94 -9.72
CA SER A 252 11.67 -10.29 -10.39
C SER A 252 11.24 -9.78 -11.77
N GLU A 253 11.73 -8.62 -12.16
CA GLU A 253 11.49 -8.01 -13.48
C GLU A 253 12.66 -8.30 -14.43
N SER A 254 12.37 -8.63 -15.70
CA SER A 254 13.32 -8.53 -16.80
C SER A 254 12.74 -7.79 -18.01
N PRO A 255 13.57 -7.06 -18.78
CA PRO A 255 13.09 -6.27 -19.92
C PRO A 255 12.43 -7.13 -21.00
N TYR A 256 11.40 -6.60 -21.66
CA TYR A 256 10.85 -7.17 -22.89
C TYR A 256 11.66 -6.69 -24.11
N SER A 257 12.44 -7.58 -24.72
CA SER A 257 13.47 -7.22 -25.73
C SER A 257 12.96 -6.96 -27.15
N CYS A 258 11.65 -6.93 -27.42
CA CYS A 258 11.16 -6.55 -28.75
C CYS A 258 11.17 -5.02 -28.90
N ALA A 259 12.06 -4.54 -29.76
CA ALA A 259 12.38 -3.13 -29.97
C ALA A 259 11.13 -2.25 -30.14
N GLY A 260 10.92 -1.33 -29.19
CA GLY A 260 9.99 -0.20 -29.31
C GLY A 260 8.94 -0.08 -28.20
N ASP A 261 8.69 -1.14 -27.43
CA ASP A 261 7.58 -1.16 -26.47
C ASP A 261 8.09 -1.18 -25.02
N ALA A 262 8.59 -0.03 -24.54
CA ALA A 262 8.98 0.19 -23.13
C ALA A 262 7.82 0.01 -22.13
N GLN A 263 6.65 -0.39 -22.61
CA GLN A 263 5.43 -0.60 -21.85
C GLN A 263 5.29 -2.04 -21.32
N TYR A 264 6.22 -2.96 -21.60
CA TYR A 264 6.11 -4.36 -21.17
C TYR A 264 7.38 -4.87 -20.48
N SER A 265 7.17 -5.76 -19.50
CA SER A 265 8.23 -6.50 -18.81
C SER A 265 7.83 -7.95 -18.57
N TRP A 266 8.81 -8.85 -18.52
CA TRP A 266 8.61 -10.21 -18.05
C TRP A 266 8.73 -10.22 -16.53
N LEU A 267 7.69 -10.72 -15.85
CA LEU A 267 7.71 -10.90 -14.40
C LEU A 267 7.76 -12.38 -14.08
N LYS A 268 8.71 -12.76 -13.23
CA LYS A 268 8.87 -14.14 -12.76
C LYS A 268 8.70 -14.17 -11.25
N GLU A 269 7.86 -15.07 -10.76
CA GLU A 269 7.69 -15.26 -9.32
C GLU A 269 9.01 -15.74 -8.69
N VAL A 270 9.36 -15.15 -7.55
CA VAL A 270 10.60 -15.44 -6.82
C VAL A 270 10.33 -15.58 -5.33
N HIS A 271 11.17 -16.36 -4.66
CA HIS A 271 11.22 -16.31 -3.21
C HIS A 271 11.73 -14.96 -2.74
N SER A 272 11.07 -14.38 -1.74
CA SER A 272 11.45 -13.10 -1.15
C SER A 272 11.84 -13.29 0.30
N THR A 273 12.95 -12.68 0.70
CA THR A 273 13.39 -12.56 2.10
C THR A 273 12.93 -11.24 2.71
N PHE A 274 12.02 -10.52 2.05
CA PHE A 274 11.50 -9.27 2.57
C PHE A 274 10.64 -9.54 3.80
N GLU A 275 11.02 -8.90 4.88
CA GLU A 275 10.30 -8.92 6.15
C GLU A 275 9.98 -7.49 6.57
N MET A 276 8.89 -7.34 7.30
CA MET A 276 8.48 -6.06 7.87
C MET A 276 8.09 -6.27 9.33
N GLU A 277 8.37 -5.26 10.15
CA GLU A 277 7.96 -5.26 11.55
C GLU A 277 6.49 -4.86 11.64
N GLY A 278 5.63 -5.73 12.19
CA GLY A 278 4.22 -5.43 12.42
C GLY A 278 3.98 -4.87 13.82
N ILE A 279 3.42 -3.66 13.92
CA ILE A 279 2.99 -3.05 15.19
C ILE A 279 1.47 -2.93 15.17
N LYS A 280 0.80 -3.55 16.13
CA LYS A 280 -0.64 -3.36 16.32
C LYS A 280 -0.90 -2.02 16.99
N MET A 281 -1.73 -1.20 16.37
CA MET A 281 -2.13 0.11 16.89
C MET A 281 -3.38 -0.01 17.74
N GLU A 282 -3.45 0.77 18.81
CA GLU A 282 -4.69 0.92 19.59
C GLU A 282 -5.70 1.73 18.78
N PRO A 283 -6.89 1.18 18.48
CA PRO A 283 -7.91 1.87 17.71
C PRO A 283 -8.37 3.15 18.43
N ASN A 284 -8.43 4.25 17.69
CA ASN A 284 -9.06 5.50 18.13
C ASN A 284 -10.43 5.71 17.45
N PHE A 285 -11.09 4.61 17.10
CA PHE A 285 -12.40 4.51 16.48
C PHE A 285 -13.14 3.28 17.06
N ILE A 286 -14.45 3.31 16.98
CA ILE A 286 -15.37 2.26 17.41
C ILE A 286 -15.63 1.35 16.21
N VAL A 287 -15.42 0.05 16.43
CA VAL A 287 -15.63 -1.03 15.44
C VAL A 287 -17.09 -1.47 15.45
#